data_AF-A0A7Y0S7H5-F1
#
_entry.id   AF-A0A7Y0S7H5-F1
#
_cell.length_a   1.000
_cell.length_b   1.000
_cell.length_c   1.000
_cell.angle_alpha   90.00
_cell.angle_beta   90.00
_cell.angle_gamma   90.00
#
_symmetry.space_group_name_H-M   'P 1'
#
loop_
_entity.id
_entity.type
_entity.pdbx_description
1 polymer ?
#
loop_
_entity_poly.entity_id
_entity_poly.type
_entity_poly.pdbx_seq_one_letter_code
_entity_poly.pdbx_strand_id
1 'polypeptide(L)'
;LAFFAYNKGLPLSMRSIFYPLLGDRAWGWAGHIVDILAVLATLFGLATSLGLGAQQAASGIHHVFGVEPGLGLQIVVITVVTLLAVVSVVRGIDGGVKVISNINMVVAFLLLLLVGLIGWAASL
;
A
#
# COMPACT_ATOMS: atom_id res chain seq x y z
N LEU A 1 -17.56 1.65 -5.30
CA LEU A 1 -17.53 0.17 -5.26
C LEU A 1 -18.57 -0.40 -4.31
N ALA A 2 -18.49 -0.16 -2.99
CA ALA A 2 -19.39 -0.76 -1.99
C ALA A 2 -20.89 -0.58 -2.31
N PHE A 3 -21.32 0.62 -2.70
CA PHE A 3 -22.71 0.85 -3.12
C PHE A 3 -23.12 -0.03 -4.30
N PHE A 4 -22.34 -0.04 -5.38
CA PHE A 4 -22.67 -0.82 -6.58
C PHE A 4 -22.62 -2.33 -6.34
N ALA A 5 -21.67 -2.80 -5.53
CA ALA A 5 -21.56 -4.22 -5.20
C ALA A 5 -22.68 -4.70 -4.27
N TYR A 6 -22.90 -4.00 -3.15
CA TYR A 6 -23.80 -4.47 -2.11
C TYR A 6 -25.25 -3.98 -2.22
N ASN A 7 -25.50 -2.80 -2.83
CA ASN A 7 -26.86 -2.27 -2.98
C ASN A 7 -27.42 -2.49 -4.39
N LYS A 8 -26.58 -2.55 -5.42
CA LYS A 8 -26.99 -2.72 -6.82
C LYS A 8 -26.68 -4.09 -7.41
N GLY A 9 -26.06 -4.99 -6.63
CA GLY A 9 -25.77 -6.36 -7.05
C GLY A 9 -24.79 -6.47 -8.23
N LEU A 10 -24.01 -5.41 -8.51
CA LEU A 10 -23.02 -5.43 -9.58
C LEU A 10 -21.72 -6.11 -9.12
N PRO A 11 -20.94 -6.70 -10.04
CA PRO A 11 -19.59 -7.20 -9.76
C PRO A 11 -18.71 -6.21 -8.99
N LEU A 12 -17.84 -6.72 -8.12
CA LEU A 12 -16.92 -5.91 -7.31
C LEU A 12 -15.71 -5.50 -8.16
N SER A 13 -15.95 -4.65 -9.17
CA SER A 13 -14.98 -4.24 -10.19
C SER A 13 -15.05 -2.73 -10.46
N MET A 14 -13.95 -2.15 -10.93
CA MET A 14 -13.85 -0.70 -11.08
C MET A 14 -14.77 -0.18 -12.18
N ARG A 15 -14.90 -0.94 -13.28
CA ARG A 15 -15.91 -0.70 -14.33
C ARG A 15 -17.36 -0.59 -13.81
N SER A 16 -17.72 -1.25 -12.71
CA SER A 16 -19.10 -1.23 -12.18
C SER A 16 -19.50 0.13 -11.63
N ILE A 17 -18.54 0.98 -11.24
CA ILE A 17 -18.83 2.37 -10.85
C ILE A 17 -19.33 3.19 -12.03
N PHE A 18 -18.87 2.88 -13.24
CA PHE A 18 -19.20 3.63 -14.46
C PHE A 18 -20.46 3.11 -15.15
N TYR A 19 -21.08 2.04 -14.65
CA TYR A 19 -22.31 1.49 -15.22
C TYR A 19 -23.46 2.51 -15.34
N PRO A 20 -23.73 3.42 -14.37
CA PRO A 20 -24.78 4.43 -14.52
C PRO A 20 -24.54 5.43 -15.65
N LEU A 21 -23.28 5.65 -16.04
CA LEU A 21 -22.90 6.60 -17.08
C LEU A 21 -22.77 5.93 -18.45
N LEU A 22 -22.15 4.74 -18.49
CA LEU A 22 -21.83 4.03 -19.73
C LEU A 22 -22.89 2.99 -20.12
N GLY A 23 -23.80 2.64 -19.20
CA GLY A 23 -24.76 1.55 -19.36
C GLY A 23 -24.04 0.23 -19.66
N ASP A 24 -24.56 -0.53 -20.62
CA ASP A 24 -24.01 -1.82 -21.03
C ASP A 24 -22.59 -1.73 -21.62
N ARG A 25 -22.15 -0.53 -22.07
CA ARG A 25 -20.77 -0.34 -22.55
C ARG A 25 -19.73 -0.55 -21.45
N ALA A 26 -20.11 -0.46 -20.18
CA ALA A 26 -19.25 -0.80 -19.04
C ALA A 26 -18.83 -2.27 -19.04
N TRP A 27 -19.54 -3.16 -19.74
CA TRP A 27 -19.18 -4.58 -19.87
C TRP A 27 -18.36 -4.88 -21.14
N GLY A 28 -18.17 -3.90 -22.02
CA GLY A 28 -17.36 -4.02 -23.23
C GLY A 28 -16.02 -3.27 -23.13
N TRP A 29 -15.53 -2.81 -24.29
CA TRP A 29 -14.23 -2.13 -24.43
C TRP A 29 -14.03 -0.94 -23.48
N ALA A 30 -15.06 -0.11 -23.28
CA ALA A 30 -14.95 1.03 -22.37
C ALA A 30 -14.67 0.59 -20.92
N GLY A 31 -15.28 -0.53 -20.47
CA GLY A 31 -15.00 -1.12 -19.16
C GLY A 31 -13.59 -1.69 -19.03
N HIS A 32 -13.07 -2.32 -20.09
CA HIS A 32 -11.69 -2.82 -20.11
C HIS A 32 -10.67 -1.68 -19.94
N ILE A 33 -10.89 -0.55 -20.61
CA ILE A 33 -10.03 0.64 -20.45
C ILE A 33 -10.04 1.12 -19.00
N VAL A 34 -11.22 1.22 -18.38
CA VAL A 34 -11.34 1.64 -16.97
C VAL A 34 -10.57 0.70 -16.04
N ASP A 35 -10.73 -0.60 -16.18
CA ASP A 35 -10.02 -1.56 -15.33
C ASP A 35 -8.51 -1.52 -15.56
N ILE A 36 -8.05 -1.39 -16.80
CA ILE A 36 -6.62 -1.25 -17.11
C ILE A 36 -6.05 0.01 -16.46
N LEU A 37 -6.74 1.15 -16.58
CA LEU A 37 -6.33 2.40 -15.95
C LEU A 37 -6.31 2.27 -14.42
N ALA A 38 -7.29 1.58 -13.83
CA ALA A 38 -7.34 1.34 -12.39
C ALA A 38 -6.15 0.49 -11.92
N VAL A 39 -5.85 -0.60 -12.63
CA VAL A 39 -4.69 -1.46 -12.33
C VAL A 39 -3.40 -0.67 -12.46
N LEU A 40 -3.20 0.07 -13.55
CA LEU A 40 -2.01 0.91 -13.75
C LEU A 40 -1.86 1.96 -12.65
N ALA A 41 -2.94 2.67 -12.30
CA ALA A 41 -2.92 3.67 -11.23
C ALA A 41 -2.50 3.04 -9.90
N THR A 42 -3.03 1.87 -9.55
CA THR A 42 -2.63 1.16 -8.32
C THR A 42 -1.18 0.68 -8.37
N LEU A 43 -0.72 0.16 -9.50
CA LEU A 43 0.66 -0.31 -9.67
C LEU A 43 1.66 0.83 -9.53
N PHE A 44 1.43 1.96 -10.20
CA PHE A 44 2.32 3.12 -10.08
C PHE A 44 2.31 3.71 -8.67
N GLY A 45 1.13 3.83 -8.05
CA GLY A 45 1.03 4.32 -6.67
C GLY A 45 1.81 3.43 -5.68
N LEU A 46 1.68 2.11 -5.81
CA LEU A 46 2.41 1.15 -4.98
C LEU A 46 3.92 1.19 -5.28
N ALA A 47 4.33 1.25 -6.55
CA ALA A 47 5.74 1.28 -6.93
C ALA A 47 6.46 2.52 -6.40
N THR A 48 5.85 3.70 -6.50
CA THR A 48 6.42 4.94 -5.97
C THR A 48 6.53 4.90 -4.45
N SER A 49 5.45 4.52 -3.75
CA SER A 49 5.47 4.45 -2.28
C SER A 49 6.49 3.43 -1.76
N LEU A 50 6.58 2.25 -2.39
CA LEU A 50 7.54 1.20 -2.02
C LEU A 50 8.99 1.65 -2.28
N GLY A 51 9.24 2.34 -3.40
CA GLY A 51 10.56 2.88 -3.72
C GLY A 51 11.03 3.91 -2.71
N LEU A 52 10.17 4.89 -2.37
CA LEU A 52 10.48 5.88 -1.33
C LEU A 52 10.65 5.23 0.05
N GLY A 53 9.85 4.20 0.37
CA GLY A 53 9.98 3.45 1.61
C GLY A 53 11.31 2.69 1.70
N ALA A 54 11.75 2.07 0.60
CA ALA A 54 13.03 1.37 0.54
C ALA A 54 14.23 2.32 0.68
N GLN A 55 14.16 3.50 0.07
CA GLN A 55 15.18 4.54 0.24
C GLN A 55 15.27 5.02 1.69
N GLN A 56 14.13 5.25 2.34
CA GLN A 56 14.08 5.64 3.75
C GLN A 56 14.63 4.53 4.66
N ALA A 57 14.24 3.28 4.43
CA ALA A 57 14.73 2.14 5.19
C ALA A 57 16.24 1.93 5.01
N ALA A 58 16.75 2.02 3.77
CA ALA A 58 18.19 1.92 3.49
C ALA A 58 18.99 3.03 4.20
N SER A 59 18.48 4.27 4.21
CA SER A 59 19.08 5.39 4.94
C SER A 59 19.10 5.13 6.46
N GLY A 60 18.00 4.62 7.01
CA GLY A 60 17.93 4.25 8.43
C GLY A 60 18.90 3.12 8.81
N ILE A 61 19.02 2.09 7.97
CA ILE A 61 19.98 0.99 8.15
C ILE A 61 21.42 1.52 8.12
N HIS A 62 21.74 2.39 7.15
CA HIS A 62 23.06 3.04 7.10
C HIS A 62 23.33 3.84 8.37
N HIS A 63 22.37 4.62 8.85
CA HIS A 63 22.53 5.44 10.04
C HIS A 63 22.81 4.61 11.30
N VAL A 64 22.17 3.45 11.45
CA VAL A 64 22.31 2.59 12.65
C VAL A 64 23.48 1.62 12.55
N PHE A 65 23.71 1.03 11.37
CA PHE A 65 24.66 -0.08 11.18
C PHE A 65 25.89 0.30 10.34
N GLY A 66 25.94 1.51 9.78
CA GLY A 66 27.07 1.97 8.95
C GLY A 66 27.17 1.30 7.58
N VAL A 67 26.15 0.54 7.15
CA VAL A 67 26.13 -0.15 5.85
C VAL A 67 25.82 0.84 4.73
N GLU A 68 26.64 0.89 3.69
CA GLU A 68 26.53 1.88 2.63
C GLU A 68 25.14 1.90 1.95
N PRO A 69 24.46 3.06 1.90
CA PRO A 69 23.12 3.16 1.35
C PRO A 69 23.22 3.22 -0.18
N GLY A 70 23.19 2.06 -0.82
CA GLY A 70 23.26 1.94 -2.28
C GLY A 70 22.02 1.31 -2.90
N LEU A 71 21.98 1.30 -4.22
CA LEU A 71 20.95 0.62 -5.02
C LEU A 71 20.83 -0.87 -4.64
N GLY A 72 21.95 -1.52 -4.31
CA GLY A 72 21.96 -2.90 -3.81
C GLY A 72 21.15 -3.10 -2.53
N LEU A 73 21.35 -2.24 -1.52
CA LEU A 73 20.62 -2.32 -0.26
C LEU A 73 19.12 -2.04 -0.45
N GLN A 74 18.77 -1.07 -1.31
CA GLN A 74 17.37 -0.78 -1.65
C GLN A 74 16.68 -1.97 -2.32
N ILE A 75 17.33 -2.65 -3.27
CA ILE A 75 16.79 -3.86 -3.91
C ILE A 75 16.56 -4.97 -2.87
N VAL A 76 17.52 -5.17 -1.96
CA VAL A 76 17.39 -6.17 -0.89
C VAL A 76 16.19 -5.86 0.00
N VAL A 77 16.04 -4.60 0.44
CA VAL A 77 14.88 -4.17 1.25
C VAL A 77 13.57 -4.41 0.51
N ILE A 78 13.47 -4.00 -0.77
CA ILE A 78 12.27 -4.20 -1.59
C ILE A 78 11.93 -5.69 -1.69
N THR A 79 12.93 -6.52 -1.96
CA THR A 79 12.74 -7.97 -2.11
C THR A 79 12.22 -8.58 -0.81
N VAL A 80 12.83 -8.24 0.32
CA VAL A 80 12.42 -8.75 1.64
C VAL A 80 11.00 -8.30 1.98
N VAL A 81 10.68 -7.01 1.83
CA VAL A 81 9.33 -6.48 2.13
C VAL A 81 8.28 -7.09 1.19
N THR A 82 8.61 -7.28 -0.09
CA THR A 82 7.70 -7.91 -1.06
C THR A 82 7.44 -9.37 -0.70
N LEU A 83 8.46 -10.13 -0.31
CA LEU A 83 8.29 -11.51 0.16
C LEU A 83 7.40 -11.58 1.41
N LEU A 84 7.60 -10.68 2.37
CA LEU A 84 6.74 -10.58 3.56
C LEU A 84 5.29 -10.24 3.18
N ALA A 85 5.09 -9.32 2.24
CA ALA A 85 3.77 -8.96 1.73
C ALA A 85 3.08 -10.14 1.03
N VAL A 86 3.80 -10.90 0.19
CA VAL A 86 3.28 -12.10 -0.48
C VAL A 86 2.86 -13.14 0.55
N VAL A 87 3.72 -13.44 1.53
CA VAL A 87 3.41 -14.38 2.62
C VAL A 87 2.18 -13.92 3.41
N SER A 88 2.04 -12.61 3.65
CA SER A 88 0.88 -12.02 4.32
C SER A 88 -0.41 -12.23 3.52
N VAL A 89 -0.38 -11.96 2.21
CA VAL A 89 -1.55 -12.13 1.33
C VAL A 89 -1.94 -13.60 1.22
N VAL A 90 -0.98 -14.52 1.12
CA VAL A 90 -1.24 -15.98 1.05
C VAL A 90 -1.91 -16.50 2.34
N ARG A 91 -1.59 -15.93 3.50
CA ARG A 91 -2.27 -16.26 4.77
C ARG A 91 -3.68 -15.68 4.91
N GLY A 92 -4.12 -14.86 3.94
CA GLY A 92 -5.45 -14.26 3.91
C GLY A 92 -5.59 -13.02 4.80
N ILE A 93 -6.80 -12.46 4.80
CA ILE A 93 -7.09 -11.19 5.49
C ILE A 93 -6.90 -11.33 7.00
N ASP A 94 -7.52 -12.32 7.62
CA ASP A 94 -7.49 -12.48 9.09
C ASP A 94 -6.13 -12.97 9.60
N GLY A 95 -5.43 -13.81 8.83
CA GLY A 95 -4.17 -14.44 9.24
C GLY A 95 -2.90 -13.67 8.88
N GLY A 96 -2.96 -12.75 7.92
CA GLY A 96 -1.79 -12.02 7.43
C GLY A 96 -2.01 -10.52 7.36
N VAL A 97 -2.81 -10.08 6.38
CA VAL A 97 -2.93 -8.64 6.04
C VAL A 97 -3.36 -7.81 7.24
N LYS A 98 -4.39 -8.26 7.96
CA LYS A 98 -4.90 -7.56 9.15
C LYS A 98 -3.91 -7.57 10.31
N VAL A 99 -3.18 -8.67 10.52
CA VAL A 99 -2.19 -8.79 11.59
C VAL A 99 -1.04 -7.81 11.37
N ILE A 100 -0.44 -7.81 10.17
CA ILE A 100 0.65 -6.89 9.84
C ILE A 100 0.17 -5.44 9.90
N SER A 101 -1.04 -5.15 9.40
CA SER A 101 -1.63 -3.81 9.46
C SER A 101 -1.85 -3.33 10.90
N ASN A 102 -2.38 -4.18 11.78
CA ASN A 102 -2.58 -3.84 13.19
C ASN A 102 -1.25 -3.58 13.91
N ILE A 103 -0.23 -4.41 13.67
CA ILE A 103 1.12 -4.19 14.22
C ILE A 103 1.67 -2.85 13.74
N ASN A 104 1.59 -2.57 12.43
CA ASN A 104 2.03 -1.31 11.85
C ASN A 104 1.33 -0.10 12.49
N MET A 105 0.01 -0.18 12.71
CA MET A 105 -0.75 0.88 13.35
C MET A 105 -0.32 1.15 14.79
N VAL A 106 -0.07 0.10 15.59
CA VAL A 106 0.42 0.25 16.96
C VAL A 106 1.81 0.89 16.97
N VAL A 107 2.73 0.41 16.13
CA VAL A 107 4.09 0.96 16.02
C VAL A 107 4.06 2.43 15.58
N ALA A 108 3.27 2.76 14.56
CA ALA A 108 3.15 4.13 14.06
C ALA A 108 2.60 5.08 15.13
N PHE A 109 1.58 4.65 15.88
CA PHE A 109 1.00 5.46 16.95
C PHE A 109 1.99 5.69 18.10
N LEU A 110 2.74 4.67 18.51
CA LEU A 110 3.77 4.79 19.55
C LEU A 110 4.91 5.73 19.11
N LEU A 111 5.37 5.61 17.87
CA LEU A 111 6.40 6.50 17.32
C LEU A 111 5.91 7.95 17.25
N LEU A 112 4.66 8.17 16.83
CA LEU A 112 4.08 9.51 16.79
C LEU A 112 4.03 10.15 18.18
N LEU A 113 3.57 9.41 19.20
CA LEU A 113 3.53 9.91 20.57
C LEU A 113 4.93 10.20 21.11
N LEU A 114 5.88 9.28 20.89
CA LEU A 114 7.25 9.43 21.37
C LEU A 114 7.91 10.67 20.76
N VAL A 115 7.87 10.81 19.44
CA VAL A 115 8.48 11.95 18.74
C VAL A 115 7.75 13.25 19.09
N GLY A 116 6.42 13.21 19.19
CA GLY A 116 5.61 14.37 19.58
C GLY A 116 5.93 14.87 20.99
N LEU A 117 6.06 13.96 21.96
CA LEU A 117 6.40 14.31 23.34
C LEU A 117 7.85 14.84 23.46
N ILE A 118 8.81 14.19 22.79
CA ILE A 118 10.21 14.66 22.76
C ILE A 118 10.29 16.04 22.10
N GLY A 119 9.63 16.23 20.95
CA GLY A 119 9.60 17.49 20.24
C GLY A 119 8.96 18.61 21.06
N TRP A 120 7.85 18.33 21.73
CA TRP A 120 7.20 19.27 22.65
C TRP A 120 8.12 19.64 23.82
N ALA A 121 8.75 18.64 24.47
CA ALA A 121 9.66 18.87 25.58
C ALA A 121 10.91 19.69 25.16
N ALA A 122 11.42 19.51 23.95
CA ALA A 122 12.54 20.29 23.42
C ALA A 122 12.17 21.73 23.01
N SER A 123 10.87 22.03 22.88
CA SER A 123 10.36 23.36 22.49
C SER A 123 9.99 24.27 23.68
N LEU A 124 10.01 23.73 24.90
CA LEU A 124 9.85 24.47 26.16
C LEU A 124 11.18 25.05 26.64
#